data_AF-A0A538D0J2-F1
#
_entry.id   AF-A0A538D0J2-F1
#
_cell.length_a   1.000
_cell.length_b   1.000
_cell.length_c   1.000
_cell.angle_alpha   90.00
_cell.angle_beta   90.00
_cell.angle_gamma   90.00
#
_symmetry.space_group_name_H-M   'P 1'
#
loop_
_entity.id
_entity.type
_entity.pdbx_description
1 polymer ?
#
loop_
_entity_poly.entity_id
_entity_poly.type
_entity_poly.pdbx_seq_one_letter_code
_entity_poly.pdbx_strand_id
1 'polypeptide(L)'
;MSAAALRPVAPRRFHRERRRLGVEALQERVATLALERQELRSSGAPATKLERNRVALARAQWELSHALIERYLPPTHEHAA
;
A
#
# COMPACT_ATOMS: atom_id res chain seq x y z
N MET A 1 42.25 15.63 21.00
CA MET A 1 42.18 14.42 20.14
C MET A 1 40.74 13.91 20.19
N SER A 2 39.88 14.41 19.29
CA SER A 2 38.42 14.39 19.48
C SER A 2 37.68 13.46 18.52
N ALA A 3 36.70 12.79 19.12
CA ALA A 3 35.51 12.15 18.56
C ALA A 3 35.71 10.96 17.61
N ALA A 4 35.61 9.76 18.19
CA ALA A 4 35.23 8.55 17.47
C ALA A 4 33.87 8.79 16.78
N ALA A 5 33.89 8.94 15.45
CA ALA A 5 32.69 9.05 14.65
C ALA A 5 31.93 7.72 14.70
N LEU A 6 30.85 7.68 15.48
CA LEU A 6 29.92 6.56 15.48
C LEU A 6 29.19 6.56 14.13
N ARG A 7 29.55 5.61 13.26
CA ARG A 7 28.79 5.32 12.04
C ARG A 7 27.36 4.94 12.43
N PRO A 8 26.33 5.61 11.89
CA PRO A 8 24.98 5.09 12.03
C PRO A 8 24.89 3.80 11.20
N VAL A 9 24.89 2.66 11.89
CA VAL A 9 24.40 1.41 11.31
C VAL A 9 22.90 1.54 11.22
N ALA A 10 22.43 2.21 10.17
CA ALA A 10 21.01 2.16 9.82
C ALA A 10 20.68 0.67 9.60
N PRO A 11 19.77 0.07 10.39
CA PRO A 11 19.34 -1.29 10.07
C PRO A 11 18.74 -1.20 8.67
N ARG A 12 19.29 -1.99 7.74
CA ARG A 12 18.66 -2.26 6.44
C ARG A 12 17.32 -2.88 6.77
N ARG A 13 16.31 -2.03 6.99
CA ARG A 13 14.96 -2.41 7.35
C ARG A 13 14.61 -3.51 6.39
N PHE A 14 14.36 -4.70 6.94
CA PHE A 14 14.02 -5.90 6.21
C PHE A 14 13.15 -5.51 5.03
N HIS A 15 13.78 -5.42 3.86
CA HIS A 15 13.12 -5.32 2.59
C HIS A 15 12.53 -6.70 2.34
N ARG A 16 11.57 -7.11 3.18
CA ARG A 16 10.34 -7.68 2.64
C ARG A 16 9.66 -6.54 1.89
N GLU A 17 10.29 -6.19 0.79
CA GLU A 17 9.69 -5.67 -0.40
C GLU A 17 8.74 -6.77 -0.86
N ARG A 18 7.65 -6.98 -0.10
CA ARG A 18 6.39 -7.35 -0.71
C ARG A 18 6.25 -6.31 -1.79
N ARG A 19 6.57 -6.67 -3.04
CA ARG A 19 6.51 -5.80 -4.21
C ARG A 19 5.27 -4.92 -4.03
N ARG A 20 5.47 -3.67 -3.58
CA ARG A 20 4.37 -2.75 -3.41
C ARG A 20 3.92 -2.48 -4.83
N LEU A 21 2.66 -2.81 -5.11
CA LEU A 21 2.09 -2.53 -6.41
C LEU A 21 2.15 -1.02 -6.65
N GLY A 22 2.46 -0.63 -7.89
CA GLY A 22 2.34 0.76 -8.30
C GLY A 22 0.88 1.24 -8.23
N VAL A 23 0.68 2.55 -8.29
CA VAL A 23 -0.65 3.18 -8.23
C VAL A 23 -1.59 2.56 -9.27
N GLU A 24 -1.13 2.39 -10.50
CA GLU A 24 -1.92 1.87 -11.62
C GLU A 24 -2.37 0.42 -11.37
N ALA A 25 -1.45 -0.43 -10.90
CA ALA A 25 -1.76 -1.83 -10.58
C ALA A 25 -2.73 -1.93 -9.37
N LEU A 26 -2.62 -1.03 -8.39
CA LEU A 26 -3.56 -0.96 -7.27
C LEU A 26 -4.95 -0.49 -7.71
N GLN A 27 -5.04 0.46 -8.64
CA GLN A 27 -6.31 0.90 -9.23
C GLN A 27 -6.99 -0.25 -9.99
N GLU A 28 -6.26 -0.96 -10.84
CA GLU A 28 -6.76 -2.15 -11.54
C GLU A 28 -7.22 -3.24 -10.56
N ARG A 29 -6.45 -3.45 -9.48
CA ARG A 29 -6.82 -4.41 -8.43
C ARG A 29 -8.11 -4.02 -7.73
N VAL A 30 -8.30 -2.74 -7.40
CA VAL A 30 -9.55 -2.24 -6.78
C VAL A 30 -10.72 -2.43 -7.75
N ALA A 31 -10.57 -2.08 -9.02
CA ALA A 31 -11.60 -2.26 -10.04
C ALA A 31 -11.99 -3.74 -10.18
N THR A 32 -11.00 -4.64 -10.25
CA THR A 32 -11.21 -6.08 -10.31
C THR A 32 -11.99 -6.61 -9.11
N LEU A 33 -11.60 -6.21 -7.89
CA LEU A 33 -12.30 -6.62 -6.66
C LEU A 33 -13.73 -6.07 -6.60
N ALA A 34 -13.96 -4.87 -7.13
CA ALA A 34 -15.30 -4.29 -7.21
C ALA A 34 -16.20 -5.06 -8.19
N LEU A 35 -15.67 -5.46 -9.35
CA LEU A 35 -16.37 -6.33 -10.31
C LEU A 35 -16.71 -7.68 -9.69
N GLU A 36 -15.72 -8.36 -9.10
CA GLU A 36 -15.93 -9.63 -8.38
C GLU A 36 -17.02 -9.48 -7.30
N ARG A 37 -17.04 -8.35 -6.59
CA ARG A 37 -18.09 -8.09 -5.59
C ARG A 37 -19.48 -8.04 -6.20
N GLN A 38 -19.63 -7.42 -7.36
CA GLN A 38 -20.92 -7.35 -8.04
C GLN A 38 -21.36 -8.72 -8.53
N GLU A 39 -20.44 -9.53 -9.07
CA GLU A 39 -20.71 -10.92 -9.44
C GLU A 39 -21.10 -11.79 -8.23
N LEU A 40 -20.43 -11.62 -7.10
CA LEU A 40 -20.79 -12.30 -5.85
C LEU A 40 -22.19 -11.92 -5.37
N ARG A 41 -22.60 -10.66 -5.53
CA ARG A 41 -23.95 -10.22 -5.19
C ARG A 41 -24.99 -10.76 -6.16
N SER A 42 -24.73 -10.69 -7.47
CA SER A 42 -25.67 -11.15 -8.49
C SER A 42 -25.88 -12.66 -8.46
N SER A 43 -24.87 -13.43 -8.07
CA SER A 43 -24.95 -14.88 -7.92
C SER A 43 -25.51 -15.33 -6.57
N GLY A 44 -25.85 -14.42 -5.66
CA GLY A 44 -26.34 -14.76 -4.32
C GLY A 44 -25.29 -15.48 -3.46
N ALA A 45 -24.01 -15.14 -3.64
CA ALA A 45 -22.92 -15.78 -2.93
C ALA A 45 -23.06 -15.64 -1.40
N PRO A 46 -22.55 -16.63 -0.62
CA PRO A 46 -22.66 -16.58 0.83
C PRO A 46 -21.92 -15.38 1.42
N ALA A 47 -22.43 -14.89 2.56
CA ALA A 47 -21.90 -13.72 3.26
C ALA A 47 -20.39 -13.80 3.53
N THR A 48 -19.84 -14.99 3.76
CA THR A 48 -18.40 -15.21 3.99
C THR A 48 -17.54 -14.86 2.78
N LYS A 49 -18.02 -15.09 1.54
CA LYS A 49 -17.32 -14.68 0.32
C LYS A 49 -17.37 -13.16 0.15
N LEU A 50 -18.53 -12.56 0.40
CA LEU A 50 -18.69 -11.10 0.37
C LEU A 50 -17.80 -10.41 1.40
N GLU A 51 -17.63 -10.99 2.59
CA GLU A 51 -16.77 -10.42 3.62
C GLU A 51 -15.29 -10.54 3.25
N ARG A 52 -14.85 -11.69 2.72
CA ARG A 52 -13.47 -11.85 2.23
C ARG A 52 -13.16 -10.84 1.11
N ASN A 53 -14.06 -10.66 0.16
CA ASN A 53 -13.92 -9.66 -0.89
C ASN A 53 -13.90 -8.23 -0.30
N ARG A 54 -14.75 -7.92 0.69
CA ARG A 54 -14.76 -6.61 1.38
C ARG A 54 -13.40 -6.31 2.02
N VAL A 55 -12.84 -7.27 2.76
CA VAL A 55 -11.53 -7.12 3.40
C VAL A 55 -10.42 -6.94 2.37
N ALA A 56 -10.44 -7.70 1.27
CA ALA A 56 -9.48 -7.55 0.18
C ALA A 56 -9.55 -6.15 -0.46
N LEU A 57 -10.77 -5.64 -0.67
CA LEU A 57 -11.03 -4.33 -1.27
C LEU A 57 -10.54 -3.19 -0.36
N ALA A 58 -10.87 -3.25 0.93
CA ALA A 58 -10.38 -2.29 1.92
C ALA A 58 -8.85 -2.26 2.00
N ARG A 59 -8.21 -3.43 1.93
CA ARG A 59 -6.75 -3.53 1.92
C ARG A 59 -6.14 -2.93 0.66
N ALA A 60 -6.66 -3.24 -0.52
CA ALA A 60 -6.17 -2.67 -1.78
C ALA A 60 -6.32 -1.13 -1.81
N GLN A 61 -7.44 -0.61 -1.28
CA GLN A 61 -7.65 0.83 -1.14
C GLN A 61 -6.67 1.47 -0.15
N TRP A 62 -6.40 0.83 0.99
CA TRP A 62 -5.40 1.32 1.93
C TRP A 62 -4.00 1.37 1.29
N GLU A 63 -3.61 0.33 0.57
CA GLU A 63 -2.35 0.28 -0.17
C GLU A 63 -2.30 1.38 -1.25
N LEU A 64 -3.40 1.60 -1.98
CA LEU A 64 -3.52 2.67 -2.99
C LEU A 64 -3.36 4.06 -2.38
N SER A 65 -4.02 4.34 -1.26
CA SER A 65 -3.89 5.62 -0.56
C SER A 65 -2.44 5.90 -0.17
N HIS A 66 -1.74 4.90 0.38
CA HIS A 66 -0.33 5.03 0.71
C HIS A 66 0.54 5.27 -0.54
N ALA A 67 0.32 4.53 -1.62
CA ALA A 67 1.08 4.70 -2.86
C ALA A 67 0.86 6.10 -3.49
N LEU A 68 -0.37 6.64 -3.41
CA LEU A 68 -0.67 7.99 -3.87
C LEU A 68 0.01 9.04 -3.00
N ILE A 69 0.00 8.89 -1.68
CA ILE A 69 0.73 9.78 -0.77
C ILE A 69 2.22 9.75 -1.10
N GLU A 70 2.81 8.57 -1.24
CA GLU A 70 4.24 8.42 -1.57
C GLU A 70 4.58 9.05 -2.93
N ARG A 71 3.70 8.94 -3.94
CA ARG A 71 3.91 9.53 -5.27
C ARG A 71 3.84 11.06 -5.28
N TYR A 72 2.99 11.65 -4.45
CA TYR A 72 2.71 13.09 -4.46
C TYR A 72 3.27 13.84 -3.25
N LEU A 73 3.99 13.16 -2.35
CA LEU A 73 4.67 13.81 -1.25
C LEU A 73 5.74 14.75 -1.83
N PRO A 74 5.65 16.07 -1.61
CA PRO A 74 6.70 16.98 -2.05
C PRO A 74 8.01 16.60 -1.35
N PRO A 75 9.17 16.78 -2.00
CA PRO A 75 10.44 16.62 -1.32
C PRO A 75 10.41 17.57 -0.12
N THR A 76 10.61 17.03 1.08
CA THR A 76 10.89 17.83 2.26
C THR A 76 12.05 18.74 1.89
N HIS A 77 11.77 20.02 1.67
CA HIS A 77 12.79 21.05 1.73
C HIS A 77 13.32 20.98 3.15
N GLU A 78 14.43 20.25 3.34
CA GLU A 78 15.25 20.44 4.53
C GLU A 78 15.48 21.93 4.63
N HIS A 79 14.93 22.53 5.69
CA HIS A 79 15.13 23.94 5.97
C HIS A 79 16.64 24.15 6.07
N ALA A 80 17.20 24.73 5.02
CA ALA A 80 18.50 25.38 5.08
C ALA A 80 18.37 26.57 6.03
N ALA A 81 18.80 26.40 7.28
CA ALA A 81 19.36 27.41 8.18
C ALA A 81 19.67 26.78 9.54
#